data_AF-A0A917XGV8-F1
#
_entry.id   AF-A0A917XGV8-F1
#
_cell.length_a   1.000
_cell.length_b   1.000
_cell.length_c   1.000
_cell.angle_alpha   90.00
_cell.angle_beta   90.00
_cell.angle_gamma   90.00
#
_symmetry.space_group_name_H-M   'P 1'
#
loop_
_entity.id
_entity.type
_entity.pdbx_description
1 polymer ?
#
loop_
_entity_poly.entity_id
_entity_poly.type
_entity_poly.pdbx_seq_one_letter_code
_entity_poly.pdbx_strand_id
1 'polypeptide(L)' 'MRLIADGTTAASRLVLVNELDTDDGYVFELAGPLFLAVGDRVSFENGDLVVARANGERLRPVGS' A
#
# COMPACT_ATOMS: atom_id res chain seq x y z
N MET A 1 -3.79 -3.64 -11.18
CA MET A 1 -4.95 -3.43 -10.30
C MET A 1 -4.66 -2.15 -9.53
N ARG A 2 -5.54 -1.16 -9.55
CA ARG A 2 -5.28 0.16 -8.94
C ARG A 2 -5.63 0.13 -7.45
N LEU A 3 -4.70 0.52 -6.58
CA LEU A 3 -4.94 0.73 -5.16
C LEU A 3 -4.93 2.23 -4.89
N ILE A 4 -6.06 2.78 -4.44
CA ILE A 4 -6.13 4.17 -4.00
C ILE A 4 -5.50 4.24 -2.60
N ALA A 5 -4.31 4.84 -2.51
CA ALA A 5 -3.58 5.00 -1.25
C ALA A 5 -4.23 6.07 -0.34
N ASP A 6 -5.04 6.97 -0.88
CA ASP A 6 -5.70 8.03 -0.11
C ASP A 6 -6.95 7.52 0.62
N GLY A 7 -6.74 6.68 1.63
CA GLY A 7 -7.83 6.19 2.47
C GLY A 7 -7.47 5.00 3.34
N THR A 8 -8.44 4.61 4.16
CA THR A 8 -8.35 3.43 5.01
C THR A 8 -8.84 2.20 4.26
N THR A 9 -8.13 1.09 4.37
CA THR A 9 -8.53 -0.21 3.83
C THR A 9 -9.82 -0.66 4.51
N ALA A 10 -10.92 -0.72 3.74
CA ALA A 10 -12.24 -1.06 4.25
C ALA A 10 -12.47 -2.58 4.44
N ALA A 11 -11.70 -3.42 3.75
CA ALA A 11 -11.82 -4.87 3.79
C ALA A 11 -10.45 -5.53 3.66
N SER A 12 -10.22 -6.59 4.45
CA SER A 12 -8.98 -7.35 4.40
C SER A 12 -8.79 -8.00 3.03
N ARG A 13 -7.58 -7.90 2.48
CA ARG A 13 -7.23 -8.47 1.17
C ARG A 13 -5.74 -8.73 1.05
N LEU A 14 -5.40 -9.77 0.29
CA LEU A 14 -4.05 -9.98 -0.22
C LEU A 14 -3.95 -9.29 -1.58
N VAL A 15 -2.97 -8.41 -1.74
CA VAL A 15 -2.71 -7.73 -3.01
C VAL A 15 -1.35 -8.15 -3.55
N LEU A 16 -1.35 -8.58 -4.81
CA LEU A 16 -0.16 -8.65 -5.64
C LEU A 16 -0.46 -7.74 -6.83
N VAL A 17 0.20 -6.59 -6.86
CA VAL A 17 -0.02 -5.55 -7.87
C VAL A 17 1.27 -5.34 -8.63
N ASN A 18 1.19 -5.48 -9.96
CA ASN A 18 2.29 -5.14 -10.85
C ASN A 18 2.60 -3.64 -10.77
N GLU A 19 1.58 -2.79 -10.62
CA GLU A 19 1.75 -1.35 -10.47
C GLU A 19 0.67 -0.81 -9.54
N LEU A 20 1.11 -0.05 -8.54
CA LEU A 20 0.28 0.72 -7.64
C LEU A 20 0.37 2.19 -8.04
N ASP A 21 -0.70 2.68 -8.63
CA ASP A 21 -0.80 4.05 -9.16
C ASP A 21 -1.63 4.93 -8.22
N THR A 22 -1.05 6.05 -7.80
CA THR A 22 -1.71 7.07 -6.98
C THR A 22 -2.20 8.24 -7.81
N ASP A 23 -3.12 9.01 -7.25
CA ASP A 23 -3.70 10.16 -7.95
C ASP A 23 -2.68 11.29 -8.21
N ASP A 24 -1.53 11.26 -7.52
CA ASP A 24 -0.36 12.14 -7.75
C ASP A 24 0.71 11.53 -8.68
N GLY A 25 0.43 10.37 -9.29
CA GLY A 25 1.22 9.77 -10.37
C GLY A 25 2.43 8.95 -9.93
N TYR A 26 2.50 8.55 -8.66
CA TYR A 26 3.50 7.58 -8.21
C TYR A 26 3.08 6.18 -8.64
N VAL A 27 4.05 5.44 -9.19
CA VAL A 27 3.93 4.03 -9.54
C VAL A 27 4.87 3.23 -8.66
N PHE A 28 4.37 2.12 -8.10
CA PHE A 28 5.19 1.19 -7.30
C PHE A 28 4.80 -0.26 -7.55
N GLU A 29 5.79 -1.07 -7.89
CA GLU A 29 5.68 -2.51 -8.09
C GLU A 29 6.11 -3.26 -6.82
N LEU A 30 5.24 -4.13 -6.31
CA LEU A 30 5.58 -4.95 -5.14
C LEU A 30 6.46 -6.14 -5.53
N ALA A 31 7.57 -6.35 -4.79
CA ALA A 31 8.42 -7.53 -4.95
C ALA A 31 7.75 -8.84 -4.49
N GLY A 32 6.62 -8.76 -3.79
CA GLY A 32 5.85 -9.91 -3.31
C GLY A 32 4.47 -9.53 -2.77
N PRO A 33 3.63 -10.52 -2.41
CA PRO A 33 2.29 -10.26 -1.94
C PRO A 33 2.27 -9.41 -0.66
N LEU A 34 1.40 -8.41 -0.63
CA LEU A 34 1.15 -7.57 0.53
C LEU A 34 -0.22 -7.88 1.11
N PHE A 35 -0.29 -8.20 2.40
CA PHE A 35 -1.55 -8.31 3.11
C PHE A 35 -1.96 -6.96 3.70
N LEU A 36 -3.17 -6.51 3.38
CA LEU A 36 -3.80 -5.32 3.95
C LEU A 36 -4.98 -5.77 4.82
N ALA A 37 -4.97 -5.37 6.09
CA ALA A 37 -6.03 -5.57 7.04
C ALA A 37 -7.00 -4.38 7.05
N VAL A 38 -8.22 -4.61 7.56
CA VAL A 38 -9.16 -3.52 7.83
C VAL A 38 -8.51 -2.49 8.75
N GLY A 39 -8.63 -1.22 8.39
CA GLY A 39 -8.06 -0.12 9.18
C GLY A 39 -6.66 0.31 8.75
N ASP A 40 -5.98 -0.47 7.90
CA ASP A 40 -4.66 -0.08 7.40
C ASP A 40 -4.75 1.08 6.42
N ARG A 41 -3.83 2.02 6.54
CA ARG A 41 -3.65 3.12 5.60
C ARG A 41 -2.40 2.90 4.78
N VAL A 42 -2.54 3.06 3.47
CA VAL A 42 -1.42 3.02 2.54
C VAL A 42 -1.03 4.44 2.18
N SER A 43 0.24 4.73 1.98
CA SER A 43 0.72 6.04 1.56
C SER A 43 2.09 5.90 0.91
N PHE A 44 2.54 6.94 0.23
CA PHE A 44 3.90 7.04 -0.24
C PHE A 44 4.71 8.02 0.59
N GLU A 45 5.95 7.65 0.90
CA GLU A 45 6.92 8.53 1.56
C GLU A 45 8.24 8.44 0.81
N ASN A 46 8.65 9.55 0.18
CA ASN A 46 9.91 9.63 -0.58
C ASN A 46 10.05 8.55 -1.68
N GLY A 47 8.94 8.16 -2.31
CA GLY A 47 8.90 7.11 -3.34
C GLY A 47 8.70 5.69 -2.81
N ASP A 48 8.79 5.47 -1.49
CA ASP A 48 8.51 4.16 -0.90
C ASP A 48 7.05 4.00 -0.53
N LEU A 49 6.50 2.80 -0.75
CA LEU A 49 5.21 2.40 -0.20
C LEU A 49 5.31 2.24 1.32
N VAL A 50 4.38 2.84 2.04
CA VAL A 50 4.25 2.72 3.50
C VAL A 50 2.86 2.25 3.86
N VAL A 51 2.79 1.24 4.73
CA VAL A 51 1.54 0.77 5.32
C VAL A 51 1.55 1.11 6.80
N ALA A 52 0.69 2.05 7.21
CA ALA A 52 0.41 2.32 8.62
C ALA A 52 -0.71 1.39 9.08
N ARG A 53 -0.39 0.48 9.99
CA ARG A 53 -1.32 -0.48 10.56
C ARG A 53 -2.21 0.19 11.60
N ALA A 54 -3.42 -0.32 11.77
CA ALA A 54 -4.35 0.18 12.79
C ALA A 54 -3.80 0.06 14.23
N ASN A 55 -2.88 -0.87 14.48
CA ASN A 55 -2.19 -1.03 15.77
C ASN A 55 -1.03 -0.03 15.99
N GLY A 56 -0.77 0.87 15.03
CA GLY A 56 0.32 1.85 15.08
C GLY A 56 1.64 1.38 14.48
N GLU A 57 1.77 0.11 14.10
CA GLU A 57 2.95 -0.39 13.40
C GLU A 57 3.05 0.20 11.99
N ARG A 58 4.28 0.28 11.49
CA ARG A 58 4.55 0.75 10.13
C ARG A 58 5.37 -0.29 9.39
N LEU A 59 4.94 -0.61 8.19
CA LEU A 59 5.65 -1.52 7.29
C LEU A 59 6.05 -0.78 6.03
N ARG A 60 7.21 -1.17 5.50
CA ARG A 60 7.75 -0.71 4.22
C ARG A 60 7.89 -1.94 3.33
N PRO A 61 6.88 -2.26 2.51
CA PRO A 61 6.98 -3.35 1.55
C PRO A 61 8.13 -3.11 0.58
N VAL A 62 8.83 -4.17 0.20
CA VAL A 62 9.93 -4.10 -0.76
C VAL A 62 9.34 -4.02 -2.18
N GLY A 63 9.90 -3.14 -3.01
CA GLY A 63 9.42 -2.86 -4.35
C GLY A 63 10.17 -1.70 -4.99
N SER A 64 9.72 -1.26 -6.16
CA SER A 64 10.31 -0.16 -6.93
C SER A 64 9.28 0.59 -7.76
#